data_AF-A0A537XM79-F1
#
_entry.id   AF-A0A537XM79-F1
#
_cell.length_a   1.000
_cell.length_b   1.000
_cell.length_c   1.000
_cell.angle_alpha   90.00
_cell.angle_beta   90.00
_cell.angle_gamma   90.00
#
_symmetry.space_group_name_H-M   'P 1'
#
loop_
_entity.id
_entity.type
_entity.pdbx_description
1 polymer ?
#
loop_
_entity_poly.entity_id
_entity_poly.type
_entity_poly.pdbx_seq_one_letter_code
_entity_poly.pdbx_strand_id
1 'polypeptide(L)'
;MFLTTVRQSPDITSATPHLTQVNALDWMSGVVDTTPISQMSIPGTHESCALYGGGTTQCQFRSITQQLELGIRFLDVRCAYADALADDFYIYHGGIYQKIQFSNVQQQCVEFLTNHPSEVILMN
;
A
#
# COMPACT_ATOMS: atom_id res chain seq x y z
N MET A 1 42.49 30.65 30.60
CA MET A 1 41.61 29.67 31.27
C MET A 1 40.26 29.75 30.57
N PHE A 2 40.06 28.92 29.55
CA PHE A 2 38.77 28.75 28.87
C PHE A 2 38.41 27.28 29.04
N LEU A 3 37.35 27.01 29.79
CA LEU A 3 36.81 25.66 29.99
C LEU A 3 35.71 25.43 28.95
N THR A 4 36.02 24.63 27.95
CA THR A 4 35.07 24.11 26.97
C THR A 4 34.22 23.05 27.67
N THR A 5 32.93 23.33 27.87
CA THR A 5 31.98 22.33 28.37
C THR A 5 31.66 21.35 27.24
N VAL A 6 32.20 20.13 27.34
CA VAL A 6 31.71 18.98 26.58
C VAL A 6 30.31 18.66 27.12
N ARG A 7 29.26 18.87 26.31
CA ARG A 7 27.94 18.32 26.62
C ARG A 7 28.06 16.79 26.51
N GLN A 8 27.86 16.09 27.63
CA GLN A 8 27.73 14.65 27.65
C GLN A 8 26.65 14.21 26.64
N SER A 9 27.03 13.29 25.75
CA SER A 9 26.08 12.58 24.91
C SER A 9 25.08 11.83 25.79
N PRO A 10 23.78 11.82 25.45
CA PRO A 10 22.80 11.06 26.21
C PRO A 10 23.16 9.56 26.19
N ASP A 11 23.04 8.93 27.34
CA ASP A 11 23.24 7.50 27.54
C ASP A 11 22.15 6.73 26.78
N ILE A 12 22.55 6.00 25.73
CA ILE A 12 21.65 5.25 24.82
C ILE A 12 21.22 3.91 25.44
N THR A 13 21.70 3.55 26.64
CA THR A 13 21.55 2.17 27.15
C THR A 13 20.24 1.85 27.88
N SER A 14 19.28 2.77 27.97
CA SER A 14 18.02 2.54 28.73
C SER A 14 16.71 2.72 27.96
N ALA A 15 16.76 3.07 26.68
CA ALA A 15 15.57 3.04 25.83
C ALA A 15 15.53 1.71 25.08
N THR A 16 14.93 0.68 25.68
CA THR A 16 14.34 -0.39 24.89
C THR A 16 13.44 0.31 23.88
N PRO A 17 13.65 0.21 22.55
CA PRO A 17 12.72 0.79 21.62
C PRO A 17 11.40 0.09 21.91
N HIS A 18 10.46 0.82 22.50
CA HIS A 18 9.08 0.40 22.50
C HIS A 18 8.70 0.49 21.02
N LEU A 19 8.96 -0.59 20.27
CA LEU A 19 8.38 -0.79 18.96
C LEU A 19 6.88 -0.81 19.25
N THR A 20 6.26 0.37 19.18
CA THR A 20 4.82 0.47 19.02
C THR A 20 4.50 -0.49 17.90
N GLN A 21 3.79 -1.56 18.22
CA GLN A 21 3.38 -2.55 17.23
C GLN A 21 2.59 -1.78 16.19
N VAL A 22 3.22 -1.47 15.07
CA VAL A 22 2.57 -0.75 13.98
C VAL A 22 1.59 -1.73 13.38
N ASN A 23 0.30 -1.46 13.57
CA ASN A 23 -0.74 -2.24 12.93
C ASN A 23 -0.62 -2.02 11.42
N ALA A 24 -0.45 -3.09 10.63
CA ALA A 24 -0.37 -3.00 9.17
C ALA A 24 -1.64 -2.39 8.56
N LEU A 25 -2.78 -2.50 9.25
CA LEU A 25 -4.04 -1.92 8.84
C LEU A 25 -4.05 -0.39 8.93
N ASP A 26 -3.31 0.21 9.85
CA ASP A 26 -3.41 1.63 10.20
C ASP A 26 -2.02 2.29 10.32
N TRP A 27 -1.04 1.86 9.53
CA TRP A 27 0.35 2.28 9.73
C TRP A 27 0.56 3.77 9.41
N MET A 28 -0.25 4.35 8.54
CA MET A 28 -0.14 5.78 8.20
C MET A 28 -0.66 6.68 9.33
N SER A 29 -1.44 6.15 10.29
CA SER A 29 -1.85 6.89 11.50
C SER A 29 -0.69 7.39 12.36
N GLY A 30 0.50 6.78 12.23
CA GLY A 30 1.72 7.21 12.92
C GLY A 30 2.53 8.28 12.17
N VAL A 31 2.11 8.68 10.97
CA VAL A 31 2.79 9.67 10.13
C VAL A 31 2.18 11.05 10.37
N VAL A 32 3.00 12.10 10.45
CA VAL A 32 2.50 13.47 10.62
C VAL A 32 1.78 13.90 9.34
N ASP A 33 0.54 14.39 9.44
CA ASP A 33 -0.33 14.78 8.31
C ASP A 33 0.31 15.72 7.28
N THR A 34 1.27 16.56 7.71
CA THR A 34 1.98 17.49 6.83
C THR A 34 3.14 16.86 6.05
N THR A 35 3.42 15.57 6.27
CA THR A 35 4.50 14.85 5.59
C THR A 35 4.14 14.68 4.11
N PRO A 36 4.95 15.20 3.17
CA PRO A 36 4.70 14.99 1.74
C PRO A 36 4.79 13.49 1.39
N ILE A 37 3.88 12.99 0.56
CA ILE A 37 3.89 11.60 0.05
C ILE A 37 5.26 11.23 -0.56
N SER A 38 5.91 12.17 -1.24
CA SER A 38 7.23 11.98 -1.83
C SER A 38 8.38 11.77 -0.83
N GLN A 39 8.13 11.98 0.47
CA GLN A 39 9.08 11.74 1.56
C GLN A 39 8.76 10.46 2.35
N MET A 40 7.73 9.71 1.95
CA MET A 40 7.31 8.49 2.60
C MET A 40 7.87 7.25 1.88
N SER A 41 8.27 6.24 2.65
CA SER A 41 8.50 4.89 2.13
C SER A 41 7.16 4.14 2.11
N ILE A 42 6.56 3.99 0.92
CA ILE A 42 5.24 3.39 0.77
C ILE A 42 5.37 2.01 0.09
N PRO A 43 4.97 0.92 0.75
CA PRO A 43 4.93 -0.40 0.12
C PRO A 43 3.90 -0.46 -1.02
N GLY A 44 4.32 -1.03 -2.15
CA GLY A 44 3.48 -1.19 -3.35
C GLY A 44 3.61 -2.57 -3.98
N THR A 45 2.64 -2.91 -4.84
CA THR A 45 2.65 -4.16 -5.62
C THR A 45 2.60 -3.89 -7.12
N HIS A 46 3.44 -4.57 -7.88
CA HIS A 46 3.41 -4.58 -9.35
C HIS A 46 2.28 -5.47 -9.84
N GLU A 47 1.50 -5.00 -10.82
CA GLU A 47 0.36 -5.73 -11.37
C GLU A 47 -0.53 -6.29 -10.25
N SER A 48 -1.08 -5.40 -9.40
CA SER A 48 -1.68 -5.75 -8.11
C SER A 48 -2.82 -6.76 -8.22
N CYS A 49 -3.50 -6.82 -9.36
CA CYS A 49 -4.59 -7.77 -9.60
C CYS A 49 -4.14 -9.05 -10.34
N ALA A 50 -2.86 -9.20 -10.68
CA ALA A 50 -2.38 -10.31 -11.49
C ALA A 50 -2.25 -11.61 -10.69
N LEU A 51 -3.39 -12.23 -10.41
CA LEU A 51 -3.56 -13.49 -9.66
C LEU A 51 -3.54 -14.73 -10.56
N TYR A 52 -3.60 -14.55 -11.89
CA TYR A 52 -3.78 -15.65 -12.84
C TYR A 52 -2.78 -15.61 -13.99
N GLY A 53 -2.59 -16.77 -14.61
CA GLY A 53 -1.70 -17.00 -15.76
C GLY A 53 -0.31 -17.56 -15.41
N GLY A 54 -0.14 -18.05 -14.18
CA GLY A 54 1.02 -18.85 -13.78
C GLY A 54 2.35 -18.10 -13.84
N GLY A 55 3.46 -18.82 -13.99
CA GLY A 55 4.81 -18.23 -13.90
C GLY A 55 5.15 -17.15 -14.94
N THR A 56 4.29 -16.93 -15.94
CA THR A 56 4.50 -15.91 -16.99
C THR A 56 3.83 -14.58 -16.66
N THR A 57 2.62 -14.59 -16.09
CA THR A 57 1.83 -13.35 -15.86
C THR A 57 1.27 -13.21 -14.45
N GLN A 58 1.43 -14.19 -13.56
CA GLN A 58 0.99 -14.06 -12.19
C GLN A 58 2.06 -13.32 -11.36
N CYS A 59 1.71 -12.16 -10.82
CA CYS A 59 2.60 -11.38 -9.95
C CYS A 59 2.20 -11.45 -8.48
N GLN A 60 0.93 -11.76 -8.19
CA GLN A 60 0.38 -11.75 -6.84
C GLN A 60 -0.31 -13.08 -6.52
N PHE A 61 -0.47 -13.35 -5.22
CA PHE A 61 -1.26 -14.47 -4.69
C PHE A 61 -2.27 -14.02 -3.63
N ARG A 62 -2.41 -12.70 -3.45
CA ARG A 62 -3.29 -12.05 -2.46
C ARG A 62 -4.27 -11.13 -3.18
N SER A 63 -5.55 -11.14 -2.77
CA SER A 63 -6.54 -10.18 -3.27
C SER A 63 -6.16 -8.74 -2.90
N ILE A 64 -6.86 -7.75 -3.46
CA ILE A 64 -6.63 -6.34 -3.12
C ILE A 64 -6.88 -6.11 -1.63
N THR A 65 -8.00 -6.58 -1.06
CA THR A 65 -8.25 -6.52 0.38
C THR A 65 -7.09 -7.08 1.20
N GLN A 66 -6.59 -8.28 0.86
CA GLN A 66 -5.49 -8.91 1.58
C GLN A 66 -4.17 -8.13 1.45
N GLN A 67 -3.91 -7.50 0.30
CA GLN A 67 -2.73 -6.64 0.14
C GLN A 67 -2.83 -5.42 1.05
N LEU A 68 -4.00 -4.77 1.12
CA LEU A 68 -4.23 -3.64 2.01
C LEU A 68 -4.09 -4.04 3.48
N GLU A 69 -4.60 -5.21 3.87
CA GLU A 69 -4.44 -5.78 5.22
C GLU A 69 -2.97 -6.05 5.60
N LEU A 70 -2.11 -6.28 4.62
CA LEU A 70 -0.66 -6.45 4.78
C LEU A 70 0.13 -5.14 4.75
N GLY A 71 -0.56 -3.99 4.66
CA GLY A 71 0.06 -2.65 4.68
C GLY A 71 0.45 -2.09 3.31
N ILE A 72 0.06 -2.74 2.21
CA ILE A 72 0.24 -2.17 0.86
C ILE A 72 -0.64 -0.91 0.73
N ARG A 73 -0.06 0.16 0.19
CA ARG A 73 -0.76 1.44 -0.07
C ARG A 73 -0.50 2.01 -1.46
N PHE A 74 0.26 1.30 -2.30
CA PHE A 74 0.41 1.61 -3.72
C PHE A 74 0.00 0.40 -4.58
N LEU A 75 -0.98 0.58 -5.46
CA LEU A 75 -1.53 -0.45 -6.33
C LEU A 75 -1.29 -0.10 -7.81
N ASP A 76 -0.63 -0.98 -8.56
CA ASP A 76 -0.51 -0.92 -10.03
C ASP A 76 -1.69 -1.67 -10.64
N VAL A 77 -2.71 -0.95 -11.13
CA VAL A 77 -3.99 -1.50 -11.59
C VAL A 77 -4.16 -1.23 -13.08
N ARG A 78 -3.94 -2.26 -13.91
CA ARG A 78 -4.00 -2.10 -15.37
C ARG A 78 -5.31 -2.58 -15.93
N CYS A 79 -6.11 -1.63 -16.41
CA CYS A 79 -7.45 -1.88 -16.89
C CYS A 79 -7.59 -1.63 -18.40
N ALA A 80 -8.53 -2.32 -19.03
CA ALA A 80 -8.89 -2.15 -20.42
C ALA A 80 -10.42 -2.14 -20.57
N TYR A 81 -10.92 -1.36 -21.52
CA TYR A 81 -12.33 -1.36 -21.89
C TYR A 81 -12.61 -2.43 -22.94
N ALA A 82 -13.79 -3.03 -22.92
CA ALA A 82 -14.22 -4.02 -23.90
C ALA A 82 -15.66 -3.74 -24.35
N ASP A 83 -15.82 -3.20 -25.57
CA ASP A 83 -17.13 -2.80 -26.14
C ASP A 83 -18.18 -3.92 -26.15
N ALA A 84 -17.75 -5.19 -26.17
CA ALA A 84 -18.63 -6.35 -26.20
C ALA A 84 -19.12 -6.81 -24.82
N LEU A 85 -18.64 -6.18 -23.74
CA LEU A 85 -18.99 -6.50 -22.36
C LEU A 85 -19.87 -5.41 -21.73
N ALA A 86 -20.27 -5.63 -20.48
CA ALA A 86 -20.97 -4.60 -19.72
C ALA A 86 -20.08 -3.37 -19.53
N ASP A 87 -20.71 -2.21 -19.30
CA ASP A 87 -20.03 -0.93 -19.17
C ASP A 87 -19.17 -0.86 -17.90
N ASP A 88 -17.93 -1.31 -18.01
CA ASP A 88 -16.91 -1.33 -16.96
C ASP A 88 -15.52 -1.44 -17.60
N PHE A 89 -14.49 -1.19 -16.80
CA PHE A 89 -13.13 -1.58 -17.13
C PHE A 89 -12.82 -2.95 -16.53
N TYR A 90 -12.08 -3.75 -17.27
CA TYR A 90 -11.68 -5.11 -16.88
C TYR A 90 -10.18 -5.15 -16.67
N ILE A 91 -9.72 -5.93 -15.69
CA ILE A 91 -8.30 -5.97 -15.34
C ILE A 91 -7.55 -7.05 -16.11
N TYR A 92 -6.40 -6.67 -16.68
CA TYR A 92 -5.57 -7.55 -17.49
C TYR A 92 -4.09 -7.45 -17.11
N HIS A 93 -3.38 -8.58 -17.22
CA HIS A 93 -1.92 -8.59 -17.34
C HIS A 93 -1.59 -9.04 -18.77
N GLY A 94 -1.17 -8.09 -19.61
CA GLY A 94 -1.04 -8.34 -21.04
C GLY A 94 -2.38 -8.74 -21.65
N GLY A 95 -2.45 -9.91 -22.28
CA GLY A 95 -3.70 -10.45 -22.86
C GLY A 95 -4.56 -11.29 -21.90
N ILE A 96 -4.16 -11.47 -20.64
CA ILE A 96 -4.81 -12.40 -19.71
C ILE A 96 -5.75 -11.64 -18.79
N TYR A 97 -7.06 -11.93 -18.91
CA TYR A 97 -8.08 -11.39 -18.02
C TYR A 97 -7.86 -11.91 -16.59
N GLN A 98 -7.78 -10.99 -15.63
CA GLN A 98 -7.51 -11.29 -14.22
C GLN A 98 -8.79 -11.57 -13.40
N LYS A 99 -9.92 -11.82 -14.08
CA LYS A 99 -11.18 -12.23 -13.44
C LYS A 99 -11.74 -11.23 -12.43
N ILE A 100 -11.46 -9.96 -12.63
CA ILE A 100 -11.96 -8.86 -11.80
C ILE A 100 -12.17 -7.61 -12.66
N GLN A 101 -13.23 -6.88 -12.33
CA GLN A 101 -13.54 -5.58 -12.89
C GLN A 101 -12.95 -4.45 -12.03
N PHE A 102 -12.68 -3.31 -12.64
CA PHE A 102 -12.14 -2.15 -11.95
C PHE A 102 -13.12 -1.62 -10.89
N SER A 103 -14.42 -1.68 -11.13
CA SER A 103 -15.44 -1.36 -10.13
C SER A 103 -15.29 -2.18 -8.84
N ASN A 104 -14.97 -3.47 -8.93
CA ASN A 104 -14.73 -4.31 -7.77
C ASN A 104 -13.41 -4.02 -7.05
N VAL A 105 -12.37 -3.56 -7.77
CA VAL A 105 -11.12 -3.08 -7.17
C VAL A 105 -11.39 -1.80 -6.37
N GLN A 106 -12.13 -0.86 -6.94
CA GLN A 106 -12.54 0.38 -6.27
C GLN A 106 -13.37 0.08 -5.03
N GLN A 107 -14.33 -0.84 -5.12
CA GLN A 107 -15.16 -1.23 -3.98
C GLN A 107 -14.31 -1.72 -2.80
N GLN A 108 -13.33 -2.60 -3.05
CA GLN A 108 -12.42 -3.09 -2.00
C GLN A 108 -11.59 -1.96 -1.39
N CYS A 109 -11.11 -1.02 -2.20
CA CYS A 109 -10.35 0.14 -1.72
C CYS A 109 -11.22 1.07 -0.85
N VAL A 110 -12.44 1.35 -1.29
CA VAL A 110 -13.40 2.20 -0.55
C VAL A 110 -13.80 1.55 0.77
N GLU A 111 -14.07 0.24 0.76
CA GLU A 111 -14.41 -0.50 1.99
C GLU A 111 -13.24 -0.47 2.99
N PHE A 112 -12.00 -0.65 2.51
CA PHE A 112 -10.82 -0.52 3.35
C PHE A 112 -10.70 0.89 3.95
N LEU A 113 -10.76 1.94 3.14
CA LEU A 113 -10.63 3.32 3.61
C LEU A 113 -11.79 3.75 4.53
N THR A 114 -12.98 3.17 4.36
CA THR A 114 -14.12 3.39 5.27
C THR A 114 -13.82 2.85 6.68
N ASN A 115 -13.12 1.72 6.77
CA ASN A 115 -12.75 1.09 8.04
C ASN A 115 -11.43 1.63 8.62
N HIS A 116 -10.57 2.21 7.78
CA HIS A 116 -9.23 2.70 8.12
C HIS A 116 -9.03 4.15 7.64
N PRO A 117 -9.73 5.13 8.23
CA PRO A 117 -9.83 6.49 7.69
C PRO A 117 -8.53 7.33 7.79
N SER A 118 -7.49 6.84 8.47
CA SER A 118 -6.16 7.47 8.52
C SER A 118 -5.28 7.12 7.32
N GLU A 119 -5.70 6.17 6.48
CA GLU A 119 -4.89 5.62 5.41
C GLU A 119 -5.17 6.30 4.07
N VAL A 120 -4.23 6.18 3.13
CA VAL A 120 -4.37 6.65 1.74
C VAL A 120 -3.94 5.52 0.80
N ILE A 121 -4.70 5.30 -0.27
CA ILE A 121 -4.33 4.36 -1.33
C ILE A 121 -3.93 5.16 -2.57
N LEU A 122 -2.72 4.90 -3.07
CA LEU A 122 -2.23 5.36 -4.36
C LEU A 122 -2.51 4.29 -5.41
N MET A 123 -3.05 4.69 -6.56
CA MET A 123 -3.43 3.80 -7.66
C MET A 123 -2.94 4.39 -8.98
N ASN A 124 -2.29 3.59 -9.84
CA ASN A 124 -1.90 4.03 -11.19
C ASN A 124 -3.00 3.84 -12.23
#